data_AF-A0A7W5ULD6-F1
#
_entry.id   AF-A0A7W5ULD6-F1
#
_cell.length_a   1.000
_cell.length_b   1.000
_cell.length_c   1.000
_cell.angle_alpha   90.00
_cell.angle_beta   90.00
_cell.angle_gamma   90.00
#
_symmetry.space_group_name_H-M   'P 1'
#
loop_
_entity.id
_entity.type
_entity.pdbx_description
1 polymer ?
#
loop_
_entity_poly.entity_id
_entity_poly.type
_entity_poly.pdbx_seq_one_letter_code
_entity_poly.pdbx_strand_id
1 'polypeptide(L)'
;MKLISKLLCLSAMLFAFASCDKDYELPPLTEPTYTLPADAKTVTIAELRTLTKAATKDAPVTITDSLWLKARVSADDRSGNVYKQILLQDETGGISFLVDQSSVYTDYAAGQEVYVSLKGLCVSVYGDEQQLGHPKGYLFRTPYEAFKKHVFKNRWADESLINIKDFSDFSKLSEAADANKFTLVRLTGVHFADGGKVNYAEANGYGSRNLVDAKGNTIVVRTSNFADFAATKLPVGTGVVVAILGRFNGAWQVTISNIKNVYGFDGIVPDSSGGGGGTQPAGTETTAFTETFAQSQGQFTIEDKVKDPAVSNVWQWSDKFGMKATAYDPNNKHTVESWLISPVIDLTGYQNAQLTFDHAGKYFGNVADEAILMVKDANGTWTKATIDKFPTGWDYVTATVDLTAYKGQKIQLAFVYKSSPNGVGTWELKNVKVSGAK
;
A
#
# COMPACT_ATOMS: atom_id res chain seq x y z
N MET A 1 -40.62 51.02 35.93
CA MET A 1 -39.15 50.97 36.20
C MET A 1 -38.58 49.56 36.43
N LYS A 2 -39.28 48.45 36.16
CA LYS A 2 -38.72 47.08 36.27
C LYS A 2 -38.40 46.38 34.92
N LEU A 3 -38.65 47.04 33.79
CA LEU A 3 -38.29 46.52 32.45
C LEU A 3 -36.94 47.04 31.92
N ILE A 4 -36.46 48.19 32.38
CA ILE A 4 -35.19 48.77 31.89
C ILE A 4 -33.96 48.09 32.53
N SER A 5 -34.09 47.56 33.75
CA SER A 5 -33.03 46.79 34.41
C SER A 5 -32.80 45.40 33.80
N LYS A 6 -33.79 44.80 33.14
CA LYS A 6 -33.63 43.50 32.46
C LYS A 6 -33.01 43.62 31.06
N LEU A 7 -33.10 44.79 30.41
CA LEU A 7 -32.42 45.06 29.14
C LEU A 7 -30.94 45.40 29.33
N LEU A 8 -30.55 45.97 30.48
CA LEU A 8 -29.15 46.29 30.77
C LEU A 8 -28.31 45.05 31.14
N CYS A 9 -28.92 44.01 31.73
CA CYS A 9 -28.21 42.76 32.03
C CYS A 9 -28.07 41.81 30.82
N LEU A 10 -28.83 42.03 29.73
CA LEU A 10 -28.73 41.23 28.51
C LEU A 10 -27.72 41.81 27.50
N SER A 11 -27.38 43.10 27.63
CA SER A 11 -26.36 43.76 26.80
C SER A 11 -24.93 43.56 27.31
N ALA A 12 -24.73 43.06 28.53
CA ALA A 12 -23.41 42.80 29.10
C ALA A 12 -22.95 41.33 28.95
N MET A 13 -23.76 40.48 28.30
CA MET A 13 -23.47 39.05 28.12
C MET A 13 -23.18 38.68 26.65
N LEU A 14 -22.91 39.68 25.81
CA LEU A 14 -22.54 39.52 24.38
C LEU A 14 -21.10 39.94 24.04
N PHE A 15 -20.28 40.30 25.04
CA PHE A 15 -18.87 40.69 24.82
C PHE A 15 -17.84 39.69 25.41
N ALA A 16 -18.25 38.46 25.76
CA ALA A 16 -17.35 37.45 26.34
C ALA A 16 -16.83 36.38 25.35
N PHE A 17 -17.07 36.52 24.05
CA PHE A 17 -16.54 35.60 23.02
C PHE A 17 -15.60 36.27 21.99
N ALA A 18 -15.07 37.45 22.30
CA ALA A 18 -14.03 38.10 21.49
C ALA A 18 -12.64 37.95 22.14
N SER A 19 -12.29 36.74 22.59
CA SER A 19 -10.95 36.45 23.09
C SER A 19 -10.49 35.08 22.59
N CYS A 20 -9.36 35.11 21.89
CA CYS A 20 -8.66 34.01 21.22
C CYS A 20 -9.24 33.60 19.86
N ASP A 21 -9.33 34.55 18.93
CA ASP A 21 -8.86 34.24 17.57
C ASP A 21 -7.33 34.18 17.66
N LYS A 22 -6.81 33.05 18.16
CA LYS A 22 -5.42 32.74 17.86
C LYS A 22 -5.49 32.31 16.41
N ASP A 23 -5.15 33.23 15.51
CA ASP A 23 -4.64 32.89 14.19
C ASP A 23 -3.62 31.78 14.42
N TYR A 24 -4.07 30.54 14.26
CA TYR A 24 -3.23 29.37 14.43
C TYR A 24 -2.42 29.34 13.16
N GLU A 25 -1.31 30.08 13.15
CA GLU A 25 -0.27 29.89 12.16
C GLU A 25 0.17 28.44 12.28
N LEU A 26 -0.34 27.62 11.36
CA LEU A 26 0.14 26.27 11.17
C LEU A 26 1.66 26.39 11.05
N PRO A 27 2.44 25.75 11.94
CA PRO A 27 3.88 25.83 11.85
C PRO A 27 4.29 25.42 10.43
N PRO A 28 5.24 26.14 9.81
CA PRO A 28 5.59 25.88 8.43
C PRO A 28 5.99 24.41 8.25
N LEU A 29 5.26 23.71 7.39
CA LEU A 29 5.54 22.34 6.98
C LEU A 29 6.80 22.34 6.11
N THR A 30 7.95 22.45 6.77
CA THR A 30 9.25 22.40 6.12
C THR A 30 9.67 20.95 5.96
N GLU A 31 10.13 20.60 4.76
CA GLU A 31 10.68 19.28 4.51
C GLU A 31 11.87 19.04 5.46
N PRO A 32 11.91 17.90 6.18
CA PRO A 32 13.04 17.57 7.02
C PRO A 32 14.32 17.53 6.19
N THR A 33 15.37 18.19 6.64
CA THR A 33 16.69 18.09 6.03
C THR A 33 17.71 17.74 7.09
N TYR A 34 18.60 16.82 6.76
CA TYR A 34 19.73 16.50 7.61
C TYR A 34 21.01 16.38 6.78
N THR A 35 22.02 17.13 7.19
CA THR A 35 23.36 17.06 6.60
C THR A 35 24.27 16.36 7.59
N LEU A 36 24.90 15.27 7.14
CA LEU A 36 25.89 14.58 7.95
C LEU A 36 27.07 15.51 8.30
N PRO A 37 27.71 15.33 9.47
CA PRO A 37 28.99 15.96 9.76
C PRO A 37 30.02 15.70 8.65
N ALA A 38 30.90 16.67 8.38
CA ALA A 38 31.87 16.58 7.28
C ALA A 38 32.84 15.38 7.40
N ASP A 39 33.10 14.94 8.62
CA ASP A 39 33.96 13.80 8.98
C ASP A 39 33.16 12.51 9.26
N ALA A 40 31.85 12.50 8.96
CA ALA A 40 30.99 11.36 9.23
C ALA A 40 31.43 10.13 8.43
N LYS A 41 31.61 9.01 9.14
CA LYS A 41 31.86 7.70 8.54
C LYS A 41 30.55 6.94 8.47
N THR A 42 30.09 6.66 7.26
CA THR A 42 28.87 5.87 7.03
C THR A 42 29.19 4.39 6.95
N VAL A 43 28.28 3.55 7.43
CA VAL A 43 28.29 2.10 7.24
C VAL A 43 26.92 1.65 6.74
N THR A 44 26.93 0.58 5.94
CA THR A 44 25.73 -0.15 5.53
C THR A 44 25.26 -1.10 6.64
N ILE A 45 24.05 -1.63 6.52
CA ILE A 45 23.51 -2.64 7.43
C ILE A 45 24.36 -3.92 7.38
N ALA A 46 24.81 -4.36 6.20
CA ALA A 46 25.69 -5.53 6.09
C ALA A 46 27.05 -5.34 6.79
N GLU A 47 27.65 -4.15 6.67
CA GLU A 47 28.88 -3.80 7.39
C GLU A 47 28.63 -3.74 8.90
N LEU A 48 27.53 -3.12 9.34
CA LEU A 48 27.15 -3.08 10.76
C LEU A 48 27.00 -4.49 11.35
N ARG A 49 26.33 -5.40 10.63
CA ARG A 49 26.19 -6.81 11.04
C ARG A 49 27.56 -7.49 11.19
N THR A 50 28.47 -7.24 10.26
CA THR A 50 29.84 -7.77 10.27
C THR A 50 30.65 -7.23 11.45
N LEU A 51 30.61 -5.91 11.66
CA LEU A 51 31.28 -5.23 12.78
C LEU A 51 30.79 -5.75 14.14
N THR A 52 29.52 -6.13 14.23
CA THR A 52 28.86 -6.55 15.47
C THR A 52 28.60 -8.06 15.53
N LYS A 53 29.30 -8.87 14.72
CA LYS A 53 29.10 -10.33 14.64
C LYS A 53 29.29 -11.08 15.97
N ALA A 54 30.00 -10.48 16.92
CA ALA A 54 30.22 -11.05 18.26
C ALA A 54 29.02 -10.83 19.21
N ALA A 55 27.99 -10.09 18.79
CA ALA A 55 26.79 -9.86 19.59
C ALA A 55 26.05 -11.17 19.84
N THR A 56 25.49 -11.30 21.04
CA THR A 56 24.62 -12.40 21.44
C THR A 56 23.39 -11.84 22.17
N LYS A 57 22.49 -12.74 22.59
CA LYS A 57 21.32 -12.37 23.40
C LYS A 57 21.70 -11.77 24.75
N ASP A 58 22.73 -12.32 25.38
CA ASP A 58 23.12 -11.96 26.75
C ASP A 58 24.32 -10.98 26.79
N ALA A 59 25.07 -10.89 25.68
CA ALA A 59 26.18 -9.97 25.52
C ALA A 59 26.02 -9.16 24.21
N PRO A 60 25.37 -7.99 24.23
CA PRO A 60 25.27 -7.12 23.07
C PRO A 60 26.63 -6.46 22.78
N VAL A 61 26.87 -6.06 21.53
CA VAL A 61 28.04 -5.26 21.15
C VAL A 61 27.64 -3.79 21.18
N THR A 62 28.27 -3.00 22.05
CA THR A 62 28.11 -1.54 22.06
C THR A 62 28.99 -0.91 20.98
N ILE A 63 28.43 0.00 20.19
CA ILE A 63 29.13 0.68 19.11
C ILE A 63 29.82 1.91 19.71
N THR A 64 31.15 1.89 19.80
CA THR A 64 31.95 2.98 20.39
C THR A 64 32.42 4.01 19.36
N ASP A 65 32.55 3.57 18.11
CA ASP A 65 32.99 4.41 17.00
C ASP A 65 31.90 5.39 16.56
N SER A 66 32.32 6.57 16.11
CA SER A 66 31.42 7.59 15.53
C SER A 66 30.99 7.20 14.11
N LEU A 67 30.14 6.18 14.02
CA LEU A 67 29.57 5.66 12.76
C LEU A 67 28.14 6.16 12.55
N TRP A 68 27.75 6.26 11.28
CA TRP A 68 26.42 6.67 10.85
C TRP A 68 25.82 5.63 9.92
N LEU A 69 24.52 5.36 10.07
CA LEU A 69 23.75 4.55 9.12
C LEU A 69 22.80 5.47 8.36
N LYS A 70 22.77 5.36 7.04
CA LYS A 70 21.72 5.95 6.20
C LYS A 70 20.77 4.84 5.80
N ALA A 71 19.48 4.99 6.10
CA ALA A 71 18.48 3.98 5.77
C ALA A 71 17.10 4.60 5.54
N ARG A 72 16.15 3.80 5.07
CA ARG A 72 14.73 4.17 4.99
C ARG A 72 13.93 3.31 5.96
N VAL A 73 12.93 3.90 6.60
CA VAL A 73 11.96 3.17 7.42
C VAL A 73 11.11 2.30 6.48
N SER A 74 11.24 0.97 6.56
CA SER A 74 10.49 0.02 5.72
C SER A 74 9.21 -0.48 6.36
N ALA A 75 9.10 -0.42 7.68
CA ALA A 75 7.87 -0.65 8.42
C ALA A 75 7.87 0.06 9.79
N ASP A 76 6.68 0.45 10.22
CA ASP A 76 6.42 1.15 11.48
C ASP A 76 5.26 0.48 12.24
N ASP A 77 4.94 1.01 13.42
CA ASP A 77 3.95 0.48 14.35
C ASP A 77 2.51 0.97 14.09
N ARG A 78 2.22 1.63 12.97
CA ARG A 78 0.92 2.25 12.68
C ARG A 78 -0.24 1.26 12.73
N SER A 79 -0.08 0.08 12.13
CA SER A 79 -1.14 -0.92 12.11
C SER A 79 -1.23 -1.71 13.41
N GLY A 80 -0.25 -1.61 14.32
CA GLY A 80 -0.15 -2.43 15.53
C GLY A 80 0.44 -3.84 15.33
N ASN A 81 0.84 -4.23 14.11
CA ASN A 81 1.50 -5.52 13.88
C ASN A 81 3.02 -5.48 14.11
N VAL A 82 3.63 -4.32 13.96
CA VAL A 82 5.00 -4.03 14.42
C VAL A 82 4.89 -3.38 15.80
N TYR A 83 5.69 -3.83 16.76
CA TYR A 83 5.58 -3.38 18.15
C TYR A 83 6.93 -2.97 18.70
N LYS A 84 6.99 -1.76 19.28
CA LYS A 84 8.16 -1.20 20.00
C LYS A 84 9.45 -1.24 19.17
N GLN A 85 9.31 -1.00 17.87
CA GLN A 85 10.43 -0.97 16.93
C GLN A 85 10.01 -0.28 15.63
N ILE A 86 11.01 0.17 14.88
CA ILE A 86 10.88 0.43 13.44
C ILE A 86 11.82 -0.51 12.68
N LEU A 87 11.51 -0.79 11.43
CA LEU A 87 12.38 -1.54 10.55
C LEU A 87 13.11 -0.56 9.65
N LEU A 88 14.44 -0.67 9.61
CA LEU A 88 15.31 0.12 8.76
C LEU A 88 15.83 -0.75 7.62
N GLN A 89 15.91 -0.18 6.43
CA GLN A 89 16.40 -0.86 5.24
C GLN A 89 17.30 0.05 4.41
N ASP A 90 18.40 -0.51 3.93
CA ASP A 90 19.28 0.07 2.91
C ASP A 90 19.42 -0.91 1.72
N GLU A 91 20.37 -0.66 0.82
CA GLU A 91 20.63 -1.52 -0.34
C GLU A 91 21.20 -2.90 0.02
N THR A 92 21.73 -3.07 1.23
CA THR A 92 22.45 -4.27 1.68
C THR A 92 21.64 -5.18 2.59
N GLY A 93 20.52 -4.72 3.14
CA GLY A 93 19.61 -5.54 3.95
C GLY A 93 18.71 -4.70 4.87
N GLY A 94 18.10 -5.37 5.85
CA GLY A 94 17.27 -4.73 6.87
C GLY A 94 17.74 -5.01 8.30
N ILE A 95 17.34 -4.15 9.22
CA ILE A 95 17.56 -4.32 10.66
C ILE A 95 16.41 -3.70 11.46
N SER A 96 15.97 -4.36 12.53
CA SER A 96 15.04 -3.75 13.48
C SER A 96 15.77 -2.80 14.41
N PHE A 97 15.23 -1.60 14.61
CA PHE A 97 15.65 -0.69 15.67
C PHE A 97 14.59 -0.68 16.78
N LEU A 98 14.95 -1.22 17.94
CA LEU A 98 14.10 -1.32 19.11
C LEU A 98 13.92 0.03 19.80
N VAL A 99 12.66 0.42 20.03
CA VAL A 99 12.27 1.71 20.62
C VAL A 99 11.27 1.47 21.74
N ASP A 100 11.48 2.08 22.90
CA ASP A 100 10.55 1.98 24.03
C ASP A 100 9.40 2.99 23.93
N GLN A 101 8.76 3.06 22.76
CA GLN A 101 7.65 3.97 22.47
C GLN A 101 6.62 3.28 21.57
N SER A 102 5.36 3.70 21.70
CA SER A 102 4.30 3.33 20.77
C SER A 102 3.92 4.56 19.94
N SER A 103 3.31 4.32 18.78
CA SER A 103 2.97 5.33 17.79
C SER A 103 4.20 6.04 17.23
N VAL A 104 5.33 5.34 17.08
CA VAL A 104 6.56 5.91 16.51
C VAL A 104 6.34 6.38 15.07
N TYR A 105 5.40 5.75 14.35
CA TYR A 105 4.99 6.14 12.99
C TYR A 105 4.56 7.61 12.85
N THR A 106 4.15 8.29 13.93
CA THR A 106 3.74 9.70 13.86
C THR A 106 4.93 10.61 13.59
N ASP A 107 6.10 10.22 14.08
CA ASP A 107 7.34 10.96 13.87
C ASP A 107 8.18 10.36 12.74
N TYR A 108 8.20 9.03 12.62
CA TYR A 108 9.02 8.27 11.67
C TYR A 108 8.16 7.26 10.90
N ALA A 109 7.37 7.75 9.96
CA ALA A 109 6.52 6.92 9.10
C ALA A 109 7.34 6.05 8.14
N ALA A 110 6.73 4.94 7.69
CA ALA A 110 7.22 4.17 6.55
C ALA A 110 7.53 5.09 5.36
N GLY A 111 8.65 4.83 4.70
CA GLY A 111 9.17 5.65 3.62
C GLY A 111 10.05 6.82 4.07
N GLN A 112 10.14 7.15 5.37
CA GLN A 112 11.04 8.20 5.86
C GLN A 112 12.52 7.81 5.67
N GLU A 113 13.30 8.62 4.95
CA GLU A 113 14.76 8.49 4.95
C GLU A 113 15.31 9.05 6.27
N VAL A 114 16.24 8.33 6.89
CA VAL A 114 16.85 8.68 8.17
C VAL A 114 18.36 8.51 8.14
N TYR A 115 19.04 9.36 8.89
CA TYR A 115 20.41 9.15 9.34
C TYR A 115 20.40 8.74 10.81
N VAL A 116 21.09 7.67 11.15
CA VAL A 116 21.20 7.16 12.52
C VAL A 116 22.64 7.29 12.99
N SER A 117 22.88 8.11 14.02
CA SER A 117 24.16 8.13 14.74
C SER A 117 24.27 6.88 15.59
N LEU A 118 25.24 6.00 15.32
CA LEU A 118 25.32 4.68 15.92
C LEU A 118 26.10 4.67 17.24
N LYS A 119 26.96 5.66 17.50
CA LYS A 119 27.80 5.73 18.69
C LYS A 119 26.97 5.71 19.97
N GLY A 120 27.23 4.76 20.86
CA GLY A 120 26.51 4.59 22.13
C GLY A 120 25.25 3.74 22.04
N LEU A 121 24.79 3.39 20.84
CA LEU A 121 23.83 2.30 20.63
C LEU A 121 24.53 0.94 20.75
N CYS A 122 23.74 -0.13 20.76
CA CYS A 122 24.25 -1.50 20.72
C CYS A 122 23.52 -2.35 19.70
N VAL A 123 24.17 -3.42 19.26
CA VAL A 123 23.52 -4.53 18.56
C VAL A 123 23.39 -5.71 19.54
N SER A 124 22.17 -6.16 19.72
CA SER A 124 21.81 -7.37 20.48
C SER A 124 21.31 -8.47 19.54
N VAL A 125 21.15 -9.71 20.02
CA VAL A 125 20.62 -10.81 19.21
C VAL A 125 19.33 -11.37 19.81
N TYR A 126 18.30 -11.53 18.99
CA TYR A 126 17.05 -12.20 19.35
C TYR A 126 16.64 -13.15 18.23
N GLY A 127 16.39 -14.41 18.57
CA GLY A 127 16.03 -15.43 17.60
C GLY A 127 17.08 -15.62 16.50
N ASP A 128 18.36 -15.63 16.88
CA ASP A 128 19.53 -15.66 16.00
C ASP A 128 19.71 -14.45 15.07
N GLU A 129 18.93 -13.39 15.27
CA GLU A 129 19.00 -12.19 14.44
C GLU A 129 19.41 -10.93 15.20
N GLN A 130 20.27 -10.13 14.58
CA GLN A 130 20.79 -8.88 15.14
C GLN A 130 19.73 -7.77 15.12
N GLN A 131 19.66 -7.01 16.22
CA GLN A 131 18.74 -5.90 16.41
C GLN A 131 19.48 -4.69 17.01
N LEU A 132 19.24 -3.50 16.43
CA LEU A 132 19.77 -2.24 16.94
C LEU A 132 18.96 -1.77 18.14
N GLY A 133 19.62 -1.23 19.16
CA GLY A 133 18.98 -0.79 20.39
C GLY A 133 19.91 -0.01 21.30
N HIS A 134 19.56 0.06 22.59
CA HIS A 134 20.31 0.78 23.61
C HIS A 134 20.85 -0.20 24.66
N PRO A 135 22.16 -0.15 25.01
CA PRO A 135 22.81 -1.18 25.84
C PRO A 135 22.24 -1.30 27.25
N LYS A 136 21.64 -0.22 27.77
CA LYS A 136 21.01 -0.17 29.10
C LYS A 136 19.49 -0.17 29.05
N GLY A 137 18.90 -0.32 27.86
CA GLY A 137 17.45 -0.36 27.69
C GLY A 137 16.86 -1.67 28.19
N TYR A 138 15.63 -1.63 28.71
CA TYR A 138 14.88 -2.86 28.99
C TYR A 138 14.69 -3.65 27.68
N LEU A 139 15.16 -4.91 27.65
CA LEU A 139 15.26 -5.72 26.43
C LEU A 139 15.98 -4.98 25.27
N PHE A 140 16.96 -4.15 25.62
CA PHE A 140 17.71 -3.28 24.71
C PHE A 140 16.86 -2.26 23.93
N ARG A 141 15.60 -2.02 24.32
CA ARG A 141 14.77 -0.99 23.71
C ARG A 141 15.33 0.40 24.04
N THR A 142 15.41 1.25 23.02
CA THR A 142 15.93 2.60 23.17
C THR A 142 14.85 3.50 23.76
N PRO A 143 15.06 4.12 24.94
CA PRO A 143 14.12 5.10 25.46
C PRO A 143 13.87 6.22 24.44
N TYR A 144 12.64 6.69 24.31
CA TYR A 144 12.26 7.54 23.16
C TYR A 144 13.08 8.83 23.04
N GLU A 145 13.38 9.49 24.15
CA GLU A 145 14.22 10.69 24.17
C GLU A 145 15.67 10.42 23.80
N ALA A 146 16.18 9.20 24.03
CA ALA A 146 17.48 8.79 23.52
C ALA A 146 17.38 8.51 22.02
N PHE A 147 16.35 7.78 21.57
CA PHE A 147 16.12 7.45 20.17
C PHE A 147 16.12 8.69 19.27
N LYS A 148 15.39 9.76 19.65
CA LYS A 148 15.36 11.03 18.91
C LYS A 148 16.71 11.75 18.83
N LYS A 149 17.67 11.45 19.71
CA LYS A 149 19.05 11.99 19.64
C LYS A 149 19.91 11.22 18.65
N HIS A 150 19.52 10.01 18.28
CA HIS A 150 20.23 9.17 17.34
C HIS A 150 19.65 9.22 15.93
N VAL A 151 18.33 9.41 15.79
CA VAL A 151 17.64 9.31 14.49
C VAL A 151 17.24 10.68 13.98
N PHE A 152 17.74 11.04 12.80
CA PHE A 152 17.51 12.33 12.17
C PHE A 152 16.81 12.13 10.83
N LYS A 153 15.68 12.82 10.63
CA LYS A 153 14.86 12.71 9.41
C LYS A 153 15.47 13.49 8.26
N ASN A 154 15.39 12.92 7.07
CA ASN A 154 15.72 13.58 5.82
C ASN A 154 14.63 13.32 4.79
N ARG A 155 14.22 14.37 4.08
CA ARG A 155 13.11 14.38 3.12
C ARG A 155 11.75 14.03 3.72
N TRP A 156 10.69 14.23 2.95
CA TRP A 156 9.38 13.66 3.29
C TRP A 156 9.40 12.14 3.18
N ALA A 157 8.54 11.48 3.96
CA ALA A 157 8.33 10.06 3.85
C ALA A 157 7.68 9.72 2.50
N ASP A 158 8.29 8.77 1.78
CA ASP A 158 7.79 8.26 0.50
C ASP A 158 8.03 6.75 0.45
N GLU A 159 6.94 5.99 0.56
CA GLU A 159 6.96 4.53 0.55
C GLU A 159 7.38 3.96 -0.81
N SER A 160 7.20 4.71 -1.91
CA SER A 160 7.59 4.25 -3.26
C SER A 160 9.11 4.15 -3.45
N LEU A 161 9.88 4.79 -2.56
CA LEU A 161 11.34 4.77 -2.55
C LEU A 161 11.91 3.64 -1.67
N ILE A 162 11.07 2.81 -1.05
CA ILE A 162 11.53 1.61 -0.35
C ILE A 162 11.86 0.56 -1.40
N ASN A 163 13.08 0.00 -1.37
CA ASN A 163 13.45 -1.09 -2.27
C ASN A 163 12.63 -2.34 -1.93
N ILE A 164 11.98 -2.95 -2.91
CA ILE A 164 11.17 -4.16 -2.74
C ILE A 164 11.72 -5.26 -3.64
N LYS A 165 11.99 -6.42 -3.06
CA LYS A 165 12.40 -7.62 -3.81
C LYS A 165 11.19 -8.50 -4.06
N ASP A 166 11.03 -8.94 -5.31
CA ASP A 166 9.93 -9.82 -5.71
C ASP A 166 10.32 -11.30 -5.57
N PHE A 167 9.43 -12.12 -5.01
CA PHE A 167 9.58 -13.57 -4.90
C PHE A 167 8.27 -14.28 -5.24
N SER A 168 8.32 -15.22 -6.18
CA SER A 168 7.22 -16.17 -6.48
C SER A 168 7.53 -17.61 -6.06
N ASP A 169 8.74 -17.85 -5.54
CA ASP A 169 9.26 -19.14 -5.10
C ASP A 169 10.02 -18.96 -3.79
N PHE A 170 9.44 -19.46 -2.69
CA PHE A 170 10.02 -19.30 -1.36
C PHE A 170 11.34 -20.06 -1.18
N SER A 171 11.63 -21.07 -2.01
CA SER A 171 12.94 -21.74 -1.97
C SER A 171 14.10 -20.79 -2.31
N LYS A 172 13.81 -19.66 -2.97
CA LYS A 172 14.78 -18.64 -3.36
C LYS A 172 15.09 -17.60 -2.28
N LEU A 173 14.28 -17.54 -1.22
CA LEU A 173 14.47 -16.55 -0.14
C LEU A 173 15.85 -16.67 0.53
N SER A 174 16.43 -17.86 0.51
CA SER A 174 17.72 -18.16 1.15
C SER A 174 18.94 -17.93 0.24
N GLU A 175 18.79 -17.66 -1.05
CA GLU A 175 19.93 -17.48 -1.98
C GLU A 175 20.79 -16.26 -1.62
N ALA A 176 20.17 -15.21 -1.09
CA ALA A 176 20.84 -14.01 -0.58
C ALA A 176 20.34 -13.68 0.84
N ALA A 177 20.38 -14.67 1.73
CA ALA A 177 19.72 -14.61 3.03
C ALA A 177 20.03 -13.33 3.82
N ASP A 178 21.30 -12.92 3.94
CA ASP A 178 21.65 -11.72 4.70
C ASP A 178 21.10 -10.43 4.09
N ALA A 179 21.07 -10.34 2.76
CA ALA A 179 20.50 -9.20 2.06
C ALA A 179 18.96 -9.16 2.09
N ASN A 180 18.32 -10.27 2.44
CA ASN A 180 16.85 -10.40 2.46
C ASN A 180 16.27 -10.27 3.88
N LYS A 181 17.09 -10.45 4.92
CA LYS A 181 16.64 -10.33 6.32
C LYS A 181 16.10 -8.93 6.63
N PHE A 182 14.89 -8.90 7.18
CA PHE A 182 14.14 -7.71 7.61
C PHE A 182 13.92 -6.66 6.51
N THR A 183 13.99 -7.06 5.24
CA THR A 183 13.63 -6.18 4.11
C THR A 183 12.16 -6.34 3.76
N LEU A 184 11.59 -5.31 3.14
CA LEU A 184 10.28 -5.40 2.50
C LEU A 184 10.39 -6.25 1.22
N VAL A 185 9.56 -7.27 1.10
CA VAL A 185 9.49 -8.15 -0.07
C VAL A 185 8.06 -8.21 -0.60
N ARG A 186 7.91 -8.47 -1.89
CA ARG A 186 6.62 -8.73 -2.53
C ARG A 186 6.56 -10.20 -2.91
N LEU A 187 5.64 -10.91 -2.29
CA LEU A 187 5.39 -12.33 -2.54
C LEU A 187 4.23 -12.44 -3.52
N THR A 188 4.47 -12.99 -4.70
CA THR A 188 3.49 -13.06 -5.79
C THR A 188 3.05 -14.49 -6.07
N GLY A 189 1.81 -14.67 -6.52
CA GLY A 189 1.26 -16.01 -6.81
C GLY A 189 1.10 -16.86 -5.55
N VAL A 190 0.75 -16.23 -4.44
CA VAL A 190 0.65 -16.86 -3.12
C VAL A 190 -0.80 -16.97 -2.67
N HIS A 191 -1.11 -17.99 -1.88
CA HIS A 191 -2.42 -18.15 -1.24
C HIS A 191 -2.28 -18.45 0.25
N PHE A 192 -3.29 -18.07 1.03
CA PHE A 192 -3.38 -18.53 2.41
C PHE A 192 -3.98 -19.94 2.44
N ALA A 193 -3.33 -20.88 3.13
CA ALA A 193 -3.84 -22.26 3.27
C ALA A 193 -5.25 -22.32 3.89
N ASP A 194 -5.54 -21.36 4.77
CA ASP A 194 -6.84 -21.20 5.43
C ASP A 194 -7.62 -19.97 4.93
N GLY A 195 -7.40 -19.57 3.67
CA GLY A 195 -8.12 -18.47 3.03
C GLY A 195 -9.65 -18.63 3.19
N GLY A 196 -10.32 -17.57 3.65
CA GLY A 196 -11.76 -17.56 3.91
C GLY A 196 -12.24 -18.32 5.15
N LYS A 197 -11.35 -19.06 5.84
CA LYS A 197 -11.71 -19.90 6.99
C LYS A 197 -11.43 -19.19 8.33
N VAL A 198 -10.26 -18.57 8.46
CA VAL A 198 -9.79 -17.96 9.72
C VAL A 198 -9.44 -16.48 9.52
N ASN A 199 -9.27 -15.75 10.63
CA ASN A 199 -8.78 -14.38 10.64
C ASN A 199 -7.26 -14.31 10.65
N TYR A 200 -6.67 -13.15 10.35
CA TYR A 200 -5.22 -12.94 10.48
C TYR A 200 -4.70 -13.27 11.88
N ALA A 201 -5.42 -12.86 12.92
CA ALA A 201 -5.18 -13.24 14.30
C ALA A 201 -6.49 -13.41 15.07
N GLU A 202 -6.45 -14.26 16.10
CA GLU A 202 -7.56 -14.42 17.04
C GLU A 202 -7.53 -13.33 18.12
N ALA A 203 -8.56 -13.27 18.96
CA ALA A 203 -8.71 -12.24 19.98
C ALA A 203 -7.53 -12.16 20.99
N ASN A 204 -6.81 -13.26 21.20
CA ASN A 204 -5.72 -13.35 22.17
C ASN A 204 -4.40 -13.77 21.51
N GLY A 205 -3.34 -13.01 21.75
CA GLY A 205 -1.97 -13.38 21.38
C GLY A 205 -1.63 -13.09 19.92
N TYR A 206 -1.14 -14.11 19.21
CA TYR A 206 -0.69 -13.97 17.83
C TYR A 206 -1.35 -15.00 16.92
N GLY A 207 -1.78 -14.55 15.75
CA GLY A 207 -2.05 -15.41 14.61
C GLY A 207 -0.76 -15.87 13.95
N SER A 208 -0.73 -17.13 13.55
CA SER A 208 0.30 -17.72 12.70
C SER A 208 -0.40 -18.44 11.57
N ARG A 209 -0.29 -17.90 10.35
CA ARG A 209 -1.01 -18.37 9.16
C ARG A 209 -0.04 -18.80 8.09
N ASN A 210 -0.34 -19.90 7.42
CA ASN A 210 0.49 -20.40 6.34
C ASN A 210 0.14 -19.67 5.05
N LEU A 211 1.12 -18.97 4.49
CA LEU A 211 1.11 -18.48 3.13
C LEU A 211 1.90 -19.46 2.27
N VAL A 212 1.35 -19.84 1.13
CA VAL A 212 1.84 -20.92 0.29
C VAL A 212 2.11 -20.37 -1.10
N ASP A 213 3.30 -20.66 -1.65
CA ASP A 213 3.64 -20.29 -3.03
C ASP A 213 3.11 -21.30 -4.05
N ALA A 214 3.26 -21.00 -5.34
CA ALA A 214 2.83 -21.88 -6.42
C ALA A 214 3.53 -23.26 -6.45
N LYS A 215 4.65 -23.43 -5.72
CA LYS A 215 5.40 -24.69 -5.61
C LYS A 215 5.01 -25.49 -4.37
N GLY A 216 4.08 -25.00 -3.56
CA GLY A 216 3.66 -25.62 -2.30
C GLY A 216 4.60 -25.36 -1.13
N ASN A 217 5.63 -24.52 -1.29
CA ASN A 217 6.44 -24.10 -0.16
C ASN A 217 5.61 -23.17 0.73
N THR A 218 5.83 -23.26 2.04
CA THR A 218 5.07 -22.47 3.02
C THR A 218 5.98 -21.50 3.77
N ILE A 219 5.48 -20.29 4.02
CA ILE A 219 6.05 -19.33 4.96
C ILE A 219 4.98 -18.89 5.97
N VAL A 220 5.38 -18.70 7.22
CA VAL A 220 4.46 -18.27 8.28
C VAL A 220 4.27 -16.75 8.22
N VAL A 221 3.02 -16.31 8.14
CA VAL A 221 2.59 -14.93 8.38
C VAL A 221 2.27 -14.78 9.86
N ARG A 222 2.99 -13.89 10.53
CA ARG A 222 2.76 -13.53 11.93
C ARG A 222 1.90 -12.27 12.01
N THR A 223 0.81 -12.36 12.77
CA THR A 223 -0.04 -11.21 13.05
C THR A 223 -0.35 -11.09 14.53
N SER A 224 -0.10 -9.93 15.11
CA SER A 224 -0.51 -9.57 16.48
C SER A 224 -2.03 -9.40 16.56
N ASN A 225 -2.64 -9.81 17.67
CA ASN A 225 -4.05 -9.48 17.94
C ASN A 225 -4.28 -7.97 18.14
N PHE A 226 -3.23 -7.17 18.35
CA PHE A 226 -3.28 -5.71 18.36
C PHE A 226 -3.25 -5.08 16.97
N ALA A 227 -3.09 -5.87 15.90
CA ALA A 227 -3.14 -5.33 14.55
C ALA A 227 -4.56 -4.83 14.22
N ASP A 228 -4.70 -3.67 13.59
CA ASP A 228 -5.99 -3.11 13.17
C ASP A 228 -6.76 -4.03 12.20
N PHE A 229 -6.04 -4.89 11.48
CA PHE A 229 -6.58 -5.92 10.60
C PHE A 229 -6.64 -7.33 11.22
N ALA A 230 -6.29 -7.50 12.51
CA ALA A 230 -6.23 -8.81 13.17
C ALA A 230 -7.50 -9.64 12.97
N ALA A 231 -8.66 -9.03 13.19
CA ALA A 231 -9.98 -9.67 13.07
C ALA A 231 -10.48 -9.79 11.61
N THR A 232 -9.68 -9.39 10.62
CA THR A 232 -10.04 -9.53 9.21
C THR A 232 -9.85 -10.98 8.78
N LYS A 233 -10.83 -11.52 8.06
CA LYS A 233 -10.76 -12.86 7.48
C LYS A 233 -9.66 -12.92 6.41
N LEU A 234 -8.90 -14.01 6.38
CA LEU A 234 -7.89 -14.22 5.35
C LEU A 234 -8.55 -14.21 3.96
N PRO A 235 -7.93 -13.58 2.96
CA PRO A 235 -8.47 -13.57 1.61
C PRO A 235 -8.46 -14.99 1.03
N VAL A 236 -9.45 -15.28 0.18
CA VAL A 236 -9.55 -16.55 -0.53
C VAL A 236 -8.78 -16.44 -1.84
N GLY A 237 -8.04 -17.50 -2.18
CA GLY A 237 -7.43 -17.65 -3.49
C GLY A 237 -6.00 -17.15 -3.60
N THR A 238 -5.57 -16.90 -4.82
CA THR A 238 -4.17 -16.57 -5.13
C THR A 238 -4.02 -15.08 -5.39
N GLY A 239 -3.03 -14.44 -4.78
CA GLY A 239 -2.78 -13.01 -4.91
C GLY A 239 -1.35 -12.60 -4.56
N VAL A 240 -1.22 -11.38 -4.03
CA VAL A 240 0.06 -10.74 -3.71
C VAL A 240 0.08 -10.28 -2.25
N VAL A 241 1.20 -10.52 -1.58
CA VAL A 241 1.48 -10.07 -0.21
C VAL A 241 2.80 -9.31 -0.18
N VAL A 242 2.76 -8.02 0.16
CA VAL A 242 3.97 -7.23 0.49
C VAL A 242 4.18 -7.25 2.01
N ALA A 243 5.33 -7.73 2.47
CA ALA A 243 5.57 -7.93 3.89
C ALA A 243 7.05 -7.81 4.25
N ILE A 244 7.33 -7.61 5.54
CA ILE A 244 8.69 -7.67 6.07
C ILE A 244 9.12 -9.13 6.16
N LEU A 245 10.20 -9.49 5.49
CA LEU A 245 10.79 -10.83 5.55
C LEU A 245 11.65 -10.97 6.80
N GLY A 246 11.03 -11.38 7.91
CA GLY A 246 11.71 -11.65 9.16
C GLY A 246 12.35 -13.03 9.20
N ARG A 247 13.31 -13.21 10.11
CA ARG A 247 13.90 -14.52 10.42
C ARG A 247 13.94 -14.72 11.92
N PHE A 248 13.69 -15.94 12.38
CA PHE A 248 13.67 -16.29 13.80
C PHE A 248 14.10 -17.74 13.98
N ASN A 249 15.14 -17.96 14.79
CA ASN A 249 15.78 -19.27 15.01
C ASN A 249 16.09 -19.99 13.68
N GLY A 250 16.64 -19.24 12.73
CA GLY A 250 16.99 -19.74 11.40
C GLY A 250 15.83 -19.90 10.40
N ALA A 251 14.57 -19.80 10.83
CA ALA A 251 13.39 -19.96 9.98
C ALA A 251 12.87 -18.61 9.44
N TRP A 252 12.44 -18.61 8.17
CA TRP A 252 11.78 -17.45 7.56
C TRP A 252 10.33 -17.32 8.03
N GLN A 253 9.91 -16.08 8.28
CA GLN A 253 8.53 -15.70 8.57
C GLN A 253 8.28 -14.29 8.03
N VAL A 254 7.03 -13.93 7.81
CA VAL A 254 6.67 -12.58 7.34
C VAL A 254 5.75 -11.85 8.29
N THR A 255 5.92 -10.54 8.34
CA THR A 255 5.05 -9.62 9.09
C THR A 255 4.46 -8.60 8.12
N ILE A 256 3.14 -8.56 8.03
CA ILE A 256 2.42 -7.56 7.24
C ILE A 256 2.28 -6.29 8.10
N SER A 257 2.84 -5.17 7.64
CA SER A 257 2.80 -3.89 8.35
C SER A 257 1.57 -3.03 8.01
N ASN A 258 0.85 -3.38 6.94
CA ASN A 258 -0.33 -2.64 6.49
C ASN A 258 -1.24 -3.58 5.69
N ILE A 259 -2.53 -3.63 5.99
CA ILE A 259 -3.47 -4.51 5.26
C ILE A 259 -3.59 -4.20 3.78
N LYS A 260 -3.32 -2.94 3.37
CA LYS A 260 -3.26 -2.55 1.95
C LYS A 260 -2.17 -3.28 1.15
N ASN A 261 -1.21 -3.89 1.86
CA ASN A 261 -0.16 -4.70 1.25
C ASN A 261 -0.61 -6.12 0.89
N VAL A 262 -1.87 -6.47 1.14
CA VAL A 262 -2.47 -7.74 0.71
C VAL A 262 -3.56 -7.44 -0.32
N TYR A 263 -3.34 -7.86 -1.56
CA TYR A 263 -4.22 -7.51 -2.67
C TYR A 263 -4.18 -8.53 -3.80
N GLY A 264 -5.11 -8.41 -4.75
CA GLY A 264 -5.13 -9.21 -5.97
C GLY A 264 -5.51 -10.69 -5.77
N PHE A 265 -6.16 -11.03 -4.65
CA PHE A 265 -6.64 -12.38 -4.38
C PHE A 265 -7.89 -12.69 -5.22
N ASP A 266 -7.81 -13.75 -6.03
CA ASP A 266 -8.83 -14.11 -7.03
C ASP A 266 -10.13 -14.74 -6.49
N GLY A 267 -10.19 -15.08 -5.20
CA GLY A 267 -11.36 -15.71 -4.59
C GLY A 267 -11.54 -17.20 -4.91
N ILE A 268 -10.63 -17.82 -5.66
CA ILE A 268 -10.71 -19.23 -6.06
C ILE A 268 -9.88 -20.08 -5.11
N VAL A 269 -10.52 -20.94 -4.31
CA VAL A 269 -9.81 -21.84 -3.39
C VAL A 269 -8.86 -22.74 -4.18
N PRO A 270 -7.54 -22.70 -3.92
CA PRO A 270 -6.59 -23.61 -4.55
C PRO A 270 -6.89 -25.04 -4.09
N ASP A 271 -7.02 -25.96 -5.05
CA ASP A 271 -7.45 -27.33 -4.76
C ASP A 271 -6.50 -27.98 -3.73
N SER A 272 -7.05 -28.50 -2.64
CA SER A 272 -6.30 -28.99 -1.47
C SER A 272 -5.84 -30.45 -1.62
N SER A 273 -5.86 -31.00 -2.84
CA SER A 273 -5.36 -32.35 -3.12
C SER A 273 -3.89 -32.28 -3.57
N GLY A 274 -3.00 -32.75 -2.69
CA GLY A 274 -1.59 -32.88 -3.01
C GLY A 274 -1.34 -33.76 -4.24
N GLY A 275 -0.44 -33.30 -5.10
CA GLY A 275 0.23 -34.11 -6.12
C GLY A 275 -0.56 -34.35 -7.40
N GLY A 276 -0.48 -33.42 -8.34
CA GLY A 276 -0.91 -33.64 -9.72
C GLY A 276 -0.74 -32.39 -10.56
N GLY A 277 0.35 -32.34 -11.34
CA GLY A 277 0.72 -31.18 -12.14
C GLY A 277 -0.39 -30.69 -13.07
N GLY A 278 -0.94 -29.52 -12.74
CA GLY A 278 -1.32 -28.55 -13.76
C GLY A 278 -0.11 -27.66 -13.96
N THR A 279 0.63 -27.84 -15.06
CA THR A 279 1.67 -26.90 -15.46
C THR A 279 1.04 -25.54 -15.73
N GLN A 280 1.09 -24.64 -14.74
CA GLN A 280 0.98 -23.20 -15.01
C GLN A 280 2.40 -22.63 -14.97
N PRO A 281 2.94 -22.15 -16.11
CA PRO A 281 4.29 -21.61 -16.14
C PRO A 281 4.43 -20.44 -15.16
N ALA A 282 5.53 -20.41 -14.42
CA ALA A 282 5.99 -19.27 -13.66
C ALA A 282 6.31 -18.13 -14.64
N GLY A 283 5.30 -17.38 -15.04
CA GLY A 283 5.48 -16.17 -15.83
C GLY A 283 5.97 -15.03 -14.93
N THR A 284 6.90 -14.23 -15.43
CA THR A 284 7.28 -12.98 -14.76
C THR A 284 6.08 -12.03 -14.85
N GLU A 285 5.69 -11.39 -13.74
CA GLU A 285 4.63 -10.37 -13.80
C GLU A 285 5.09 -9.22 -14.68
N THR A 286 4.38 -9.00 -15.79
CA THR A 286 4.72 -7.99 -16.79
C THR A 286 3.52 -7.08 -17.02
N THR A 287 3.78 -5.81 -17.30
CA THR A 287 2.74 -4.85 -17.65
C THR A 287 2.43 -4.99 -19.14
N ALA A 288 1.20 -5.38 -19.47
CA ALA A 288 0.71 -5.46 -20.85
C ALA A 288 0.29 -4.09 -21.39
N PHE A 289 -0.23 -3.23 -20.51
CA PHE A 289 -0.71 -1.91 -20.89
C PHE A 289 -0.70 -0.96 -19.68
N THR A 290 -0.41 0.32 -19.92
CA THR A 290 -0.57 1.37 -18.92
C THR A 290 -0.95 2.69 -19.58
N GLU A 291 -1.86 3.43 -18.94
CA GLU A 291 -2.22 4.81 -19.28
C GLU A 291 -2.62 5.53 -17.98
N THR A 292 -1.89 6.59 -17.63
CA THR A 292 -2.11 7.32 -16.38
C THR A 292 -3.15 8.43 -16.51
N PHE A 293 -3.40 8.89 -17.74
CA PHE A 293 -4.16 10.10 -18.06
C PHE A 293 -3.59 11.39 -17.44
N ALA A 294 -2.30 11.40 -17.07
CA ALA A 294 -1.69 12.54 -16.42
C ALA A 294 -1.56 13.77 -17.33
N GLN A 295 -1.48 13.58 -18.66
CA GLN A 295 -1.20 14.66 -19.62
C GLN A 295 -2.19 14.73 -20.79
N SER A 296 -2.92 13.65 -21.08
CA SER A 296 -3.94 13.60 -22.13
C SER A 296 -4.84 12.38 -21.96
N GLN A 297 -5.82 12.18 -22.86
CA GLN A 297 -6.58 10.93 -22.97
C GLN A 297 -5.76 9.74 -23.53
N GLY A 298 -4.48 9.97 -23.87
CA GLY A 298 -3.62 8.95 -24.45
C GLY A 298 -4.12 8.47 -25.81
N GLN A 299 -3.99 7.17 -26.04
CA GLN A 299 -4.48 6.50 -27.26
C GLN A 299 -5.93 6.01 -27.13
N PHE A 300 -6.65 6.44 -26.09
CA PHE A 300 -8.06 6.11 -25.97
C PHE A 300 -8.89 6.93 -26.97
N THR A 301 -9.94 6.31 -27.48
CA THR A 301 -10.92 6.93 -28.36
C THR A 301 -12.27 7.01 -27.68
N ILE A 302 -13.02 8.09 -27.93
CA ILE A 302 -14.37 8.27 -27.40
C ILE A 302 -15.38 7.92 -28.49
N GLU A 303 -16.34 7.08 -28.15
CA GLU A 303 -17.49 6.76 -29.00
C GLU A 303 -18.80 7.06 -28.26
N ASP A 304 -19.47 8.14 -28.65
CA ASP A 304 -20.77 8.51 -28.12
C ASP A 304 -21.87 7.67 -28.81
N LYS A 305 -22.38 6.64 -28.13
CA LYS A 305 -23.45 5.76 -28.65
C LYS A 305 -24.83 6.41 -28.57
N VAL A 306 -25.05 7.17 -27.49
CA VAL A 306 -26.23 8.01 -27.31
C VAL A 306 -25.71 9.36 -26.82
N LYS A 307 -25.91 10.41 -27.63
CA LYS A 307 -25.50 11.78 -27.30
C LYS A 307 -26.68 12.71 -27.42
N ASP A 308 -27.02 13.35 -26.31
CA ASP A 308 -27.90 14.52 -26.36
C ASP A 308 -27.13 15.68 -27.03
N PRO A 309 -27.65 16.32 -28.09
CA PRO A 309 -26.98 17.45 -28.75
C PRO A 309 -26.65 18.62 -27.82
N ALA A 310 -27.33 18.73 -26.67
CA ALA A 310 -27.03 19.75 -25.66
C ALA A 310 -25.77 19.46 -24.84
N VAL A 311 -25.25 18.23 -24.86
CA VAL A 311 -24.02 17.83 -24.15
C VAL A 311 -22.84 17.87 -25.12
N SER A 312 -21.99 18.90 -24.99
CA SER A 312 -20.84 19.09 -25.89
C SER A 312 -19.87 17.89 -25.89
N ASN A 313 -19.42 17.48 -24.71
CA ASN A 313 -18.54 16.33 -24.51
C ASN A 313 -19.03 15.52 -23.31
N VAL A 314 -19.26 14.22 -23.50
CA VAL A 314 -19.60 13.32 -22.39
C VAL A 314 -18.32 12.93 -21.66
N TRP A 315 -17.39 12.27 -22.36
CA TRP A 315 -16.01 12.08 -21.90
C TRP A 315 -15.14 13.27 -22.29
N GLN A 316 -14.29 13.71 -21.37
CA GLN A 316 -13.27 14.71 -21.63
C GLN A 316 -12.06 14.49 -20.72
N TRP A 317 -10.88 14.80 -21.23
CA TRP A 317 -9.67 14.83 -20.42
C TRP A 317 -9.60 16.11 -19.57
N SER A 318 -9.02 16.00 -18.37
CA SER A 318 -8.66 17.08 -17.48
C SER A 318 -7.32 16.78 -16.80
N ASP A 319 -6.47 17.79 -16.73
CA ASP A 319 -5.22 17.78 -15.95
C ASP A 319 -5.41 17.42 -14.47
N LYS A 320 -6.54 17.81 -13.88
CA LYS A 320 -6.87 17.55 -12.47
C LYS A 320 -7.49 16.19 -12.24
N PHE A 321 -8.33 15.71 -13.16
CA PHE A 321 -9.22 14.57 -12.93
C PHE A 321 -8.93 13.36 -13.83
N GLY A 322 -7.94 13.44 -14.72
CA GLY A 322 -7.73 12.41 -15.73
C GLY A 322 -8.88 12.41 -16.73
N MET A 323 -9.47 11.25 -17.01
CA MET A 323 -10.66 11.17 -17.84
C MET A 323 -11.91 11.37 -16.99
N LYS A 324 -12.74 12.34 -17.38
CA LYS A 324 -14.00 12.66 -16.70
C LYS A 324 -15.19 12.45 -17.64
N ALA A 325 -16.17 11.68 -17.19
CA ALA A 325 -17.49 11.57 -17.83
C ALA A 325 -18.55 12.31 -17.03
N THR A 326 -19.38 13.08 -17.72
CA THR A 326 -20.58 13.69 -17.11
C THR A 326 -21.62 14.02 -18.17
N ALA A 327 -22.89 13.99 -17.76
CA ALA A 327 -24.02 14.51 -18.52
C ALA A 327 -24.83 15.52 -17.69
N TYR A 328 -24.19 16.08 -16.65
CA TYR A 328 -24.81 17.03 -15.74
C TYR A 328 -24.92 18.41 -16.40
N ASP A 329 -26.15 18.88 -16.57
CA ASP A 329 -26.52 20.29 -16.79
C ASP A 329 -27.31 20.74 -15.55
N PRO A 330 -27.00 21.90 -14.93
CA PRO A 330 -27.79 22.46 -13.84
C PRO A 330 -29.30 22.53 -14.07
N ASN A 331 -29.74 22.64 -15.34
CA ASN A 331 -31.15 22.81 -15.68
C ASN A 331 -31.82 21.54 -16.24
N ASN A 332 -31.03 20.58 -16.72
CA ASN A 332 -31.54 19.41 -17.45
C ASN A 332 -30.76 18.15 -17.10
N LYS A 333 -31.45 17.00 -17.13
CA LYS A 333 -30.82 15.69 -17.02
C LYS A 333 -30.78 15.02 -18.37
N HIS A 334 -29.59 14.81 -18.91
CA HIS A 334 -29.41 14.24 -20.23
C HIS A 334 -29.22 12.72 -20.14
N THR A 335 -29.83 12.00 -21.09
CA THR A 335 -29.61 10.57 -21.28
C THR A 335 -28.47 10.41 -22.27
N VAL A 336 -27.34 9.87 -21.83
CA VAL A 336 -26.21 9.61 -22.71
C VAL A 336 -25.65 8.21 -22.46
N GLU A 337 -24.96 7.70 -23.48
CA GLU A 337 -24.13 6.51 -23.40
C GLU A 337 -22.86 6.81 -24.19
N SER A 338 -21.72 6.85 -23.51
CA SER A 338 -20.44 7.18 -24.14
C SER A 338 -19.35 6.24 -23.66
N TRP A 339 -18.58 5.74 -24.62
CA TRP A 339 -17.60 4.69 -24.43
C TRP A 339 -16.20 5.28 -24.60
N LEU A 340 -15.38 5.19 -23.55
CA LEU A 340 -13.97 5.49 -23.60
C LEU A 340 -13.19 4.20 -23.85
N ILE A 341 -12.74 4.00 -25.09
CA ILE A 341 -12.24 2.73 -25.61
C ILE A 341 -10.71 2.76 -25.67
N SER A 342 -10.05 1.75 -25.10
CA SER A 342 -8.60 1.59 -25.12
C SER A 342 -8.07 1.24 -26.52
N PRO A 343 -6.77 1.45 -26.79
CA PRO A 343 -6.10 0.74 -27.87
C PRO A 343 -6.18 -0.78 -27.66
N VAL A 344 -5.80 -1.54 -28.69
CA VAL A 344 -5.68 -3.00 -28.56
C VAL A 344 -4.58 -3.35 -27.56
N ILE A 345 -4.94 -4.17 -26.57
CA ILE A 345 -4.06 -4.69 -25.53
C ILE A 345 -3.73 -6.14 -25.90
N ASP A 346 -2.43 -6.43 -26.05
CA ASP A 346 -1.95 -7.74 -26.46
C ASP A 346 -1.62 -8.62 -25.25
N LEU A 347 -2.51 -9.57 -24.95
CA LEU A 347 -2.30 -10.58 -23.91
C LEU A 347 -1.69 -11.87 -24.48
N THR A 348 -1.11 -11.83 -25.69
CA THR A 348 -0.37 -12.98 -26.25
C THR A 348 0.80 -13.34 -25.35
N GLY A 349 0.87 -14.62 -24.98
CA GLY A 349 1.87 -15.16 -24.06
C GLY A 349 1.53 -14.97 -22.59
N TYR A 350 0.56 -14.12 -22.24
CA TYR A 350 0.13 -13.99 -20.86
C TYR A 350 -0.60 -15.26 -20.41
N GLN A 351 -0.33 -15.70 -19.18
CA GLN A 351 -0.95 -16.84 -18.52
C GLN A 351 -2.14 -16.43 -17.65
N ASN A 352 -2.17 -15.16 -17.22
CA ASN A 352 -3.28 -14.47 -16.58
C ASN A 352 -3.21 -12.97 -16.90
N ALA A 353 -4.26 -12.23 -16.58
CA ALA A 353 -4.26 -10.78 -16.73
C ALA A 353 -5.24 -10.15 -15.74
N GLN A 354 -4.87 -9.02 -15.17
CA GLN A 354 -5.70 -8.19 -14.30
C GLN A 354 -5.61 -6.74 -14.78
N LEU A 355 -6.75 -6.07 -14.79
CA LEU A 355 -6.84 -4.63 -14.90
C LEU A 355 -6.92 -4.01 -13.50
N THR A 356 -6.17 -2.94 -13.28
CA THR A 356 -6.31 -2.02 -12.14
C THR A 356 -6.53 -0.60 -12.65
N PHE A 357 -7.38 0.17 -12.00
CA PHE A 357 -7.55 1.59 -12.29
C PHE A 357 -8.08 2.34 -11.06
N ASP A 358 -7.78 3.63 -10.97
CA ASP A 358 -8.29 4.50 -9.92
C ASP A 358 -9.51 5.25 -10.42
N HIS A 359 -10.57 5.30 -9.62
CA HIS A 359 -11.76 6.05 -9.97
C HIS A 359 -12.41 6.76 -8.79
N ALA A 360 -13.09 7.86 -9.10
CA ALA A 360 -13.90 8.64 -8.17
C ALA A 360 -15.21 9.02 -8.84
N GLY A 361 -16.25 9.28 -8.06
CA GLY A 361 -17.50 9.72 -8.65
C GLY A 361 -18.65 9.82 -7.67
N LYS A 362 -19.66 10.59 -8.07
CA LYS A 362 -20.85 10.86 -7.26
C LYS A 362 -22.07 11.11 -8.14
N TYR A 363 -23.24 11.10 -7.53
CA TYR A 363 -24.54 11.44 -8.13
C TYR A 363 -25.08 10.42 -9.15
N PHE A 364 -24.54 9.19 -9.11
CA PHE A 364 -25.11 8.07 -9.82
C PHE A 364 -26.47 7.69 -9.24
N GLY A 365 -27.39 7.22 -10.08
CA GLY A 365 -28.59 6.51 -9.63
C GLY A 365 -28.21 5.13 -9.12
N ASN A 366 -27.63 4.31 -10.01
CA ASN A 366 -26.91 3.08 -9.66
C ASN A 366 -25.55 3.05 -10.36
N VAL A 367 -24.48 3.20 -9.59
CA VAL A 367 -23.11 3.27 -10.12
C VAL A 367 -22.72 2.02 -10.93
N ALA A 368 -23.21 0.83 -10.58
CA ALA A 368 -22.88 -0.41 -11.30
C ALA A 368 -23.56 -0.53 -12.69
N ASP A 369 -24.58 0.29 -12.94
CA ASP A 369 -25.30 0.37 -14.22
C ASP A 369 -24.92 1.63 -15.03
N GLU A 370 -24.21 2.56 -14.40
CA GLU A 370 -23.85 3.87 -14.98
C GLU A 370 -22.34 4.03 -15.21
N ALA A 371 -21.50 3.33 -14.45
CA ALA A 371 -20.05 3.26 -14.62
C ALA A 371 -19.64 1.81 -14.89
N ILE A 372 -19.60 1.43 -16.16
CA ILE A 372 -19.45 0.03 -16.58
C ILE A 372 -18.07 -0.17 -17.22
N LEU A 373 -17.48 -1.35 -17.03
CA LEU A 373 -16.37 -1.81 -17.84
C LEU A 373 -16.85 -2.90 -18.81
N MET A 374 -16.54 -2.73 -20.09
CA MET A 374 -16.73 -3.75 -21.12
C MET A 374 -15.37 -4.23 -21.64
N VAL A 375 -15.27 -5.51 -21.98
CA VAL A 375 -14.09 -6.10 -22.62
C VAL A 375 -14.49 -6.63 -23.98
N LYS A 376 -13.75 -6.24 -25.03
CA LYS A 376 -13.89 -6.77 -26.39
C LYS A 376 -12.92 -7.92 -26.56
N ASP A 377 -13.45 -9.12 -26.78
CA ASP A 377 -12.65 -10.32 -27.04
C ASP A 377 -12.06 -10.32 -28.47
N ALA A 378 -11.26 -11.35 -28.80
CA ALA A 378 -10.68 -11.50 -30.13
C ALA A 378 -11.72 -11.69 -31.26
N ASN A 379 -12.95 -12.11 -30.93
CA ASN A 379 -14.06 -12.25 -31.88
C ASN A 379 -14.79 -10.92 -32.12
N GLY A 380 -14.43 -9.88 -31.38
CA GLY A 380 -15.03 -8.56 -31.47
C GLY A 380 -16.29 -8.38 -30.61
N THR A 381 -16.58 -9.31 -29.71
CA THR A 381 -17.75 -9.28 -28.83
C THR A 381 -17.46 -8.51 -27.55
N TRP A 382 -18.32 -7.55 -27.20
CA TRP A 382 -18.24 -6.81 -25.95
C TRP A 382 -18.99 -7.52 -24.83
N THR A 383 -18.31 -7.82 -23.73
CA THR A 383 -18.90 -8.43 -22.53
C THR A 383 -18.67 -7.54 -21.32
N LYS A 384 -19.70 -7.38 -20.47
CA LYS A 384 -19.60 -6.62 -19.21
C LYS A 384 -18.68 -7.37 -18.25
N ALA A 385 -17.66 -6.68 -17.75
CA ALA A 385 -16.77 -7.20 -16.72
C ALA A 385 -17.20 -6.71 -15.33
N THR A 386 -16.90 -7.51 -14.30
CA THR A 386 -17.20 -7.18 -12.91
C THR A 386 -16.11 -6.30 -12.34
N ILE A 387 -16.49 -5.10 -11.89
CA ILE A 387 -15.63 -4.20 -11.12
C ILE A 387 -15.83 -4.54 -9.64
N ASP A 388 -14.74 -4.80 -8.91
CA ASP A 388 -14.77 -5.22 -7.49
C ASP A 388 -15.22 -4.13 -6.52
N LYS A 389 -14.95 -2.86 -6.86
CA LYS A 389 -15.15 -1.71 -5.99
C LYS A 389 -15.64 -0.51 -6.80
N PHE A 390 -16.64 0.19 -6.26
CA PHE A 390 -17.17 1.43 -6.84
C PHE A 390 -16.97 2.62 -5.88
N PRO A 391 -16.86 3.85 -6.40
CA PRO A 391 -16.70 5.03 -5.56
C PRO A 391 -18.03 5.42 -4.92
N THR A 392 -17.96 5.94 -3.71
CA THR A 392 -19.11 6.55 -2.99
C THR A 392 -19.02 8.07 -2.92
N GLY A 393 -17.95 8.65 -3.48
CA GLY A 393 -17.65 10.07 -3.43
C GLY A 393 -16.41 10.42 -4.25
N TRP A 394 -15.81 11.58 -3.94
CA TRP A 394 -14.70 12.15 -4.70
C TRP A 394 -13.32 11.64 -4.28
N ASP A 395 -13.25 10.84 -3.22
CA ASP A 395 -12.02 10.14 -2.87
C ASP A 395 -11.79 9.00 -3.86
N TYR A 396 -10.63 9.02 -4.52
CA TYR A 396 -10.26 7.97 -5.46
C TYR A 396 -10.11 6.64 -4.73
N VAL A 397 -10.72 5.61 -5.29
CA VAL A 397 -10.52 4.23 -4.90
C VAL A 397 -9.91 3.47 -6.07
N THR A 398 -9.04 2.51 -5.77
CA THR A 398 -8.52 1.58 -6.77
C THR A 398 -9.50 0.43 -6.91
N ALA A 399 -9.84 0.11 -8.16
CA ALA A 399 -10.64 -1.03 -8.54
C ALA A 399 -9.81 -2.04 -9.34
N THR A 400 -10.19 -3.31 -9.26
CA THR A 400 -9.57 -4.43 -9.96
C THR A 400 -10.60 -5.20 -10.78
N VAL A 401 -10.16 -5.74 -11.91
CA VAL A 401 -10.97 -6.59 -12.80
C VAL A 401 -10.11 -7.75 -13.31
N ASP A 402 -10.59 -8.98 -13.12
CA ASP A 402 -9.96 -10.16 -13.69
C ASP A 402 -10.20 -10.24 -15.20
N LEU A 403 -9.12 -10.32 -15.96
CA LEU A 403 -9.09 -10.46 -17.41
C LEU A 403 -8.50 -11.82 -17.84
N THR A 404 -8.32 -12.76 -16.91
CA THR A 404 -7.67 -14.05 -17.17
C THR A 404 -8.39 -14.89 -18.23
N ALA A 405 -9.71 -14.74 -18.36
CA ALA A 405 -10.48 -15.37 -19.45
C ALA A 405 -10.02 -14.95 -20.86
N TYR A 406 -9.33 -13.81 -20.97
CA TYR A 406 -8.83 -13.25 -22.22
C TYR A 406 -7.33 -13.50 -22.44
N LYS A 407 -6.69 -14.34 -21.62
CA LYS A 407 -5.29 -14.70 -21.79
C LYS A 407 -5.00 -15.24 -23.19
N GLY A 408 -3.86 -14.90 -23.76
CA GLY A 408 -3.48 -15.27 -25.12
C GLY A 408 -4.22 -14.53 -26.24
N GLN A 409 -5.11 -13.58 -25.92
CA GLN A 409 -5.89 -12.83 -26.90
C GLN A 409 -5.41 -11.38 -27.03
N LYS A 410 -5.82 -10.74 -28.13
CA LYS A 410 -5.79 -9.28 -28.27
C LYS A 410 -7.16 -8.74 -27.93
N ILE A 411 -7.25 -7.88 -26.92
CA ILE A 411 -8.52 -7.33 -26.42
C ILE A 411 -8.56 -5.81 -26.49
N GLN A 412 -9.74 -5.23 -26.30
CA GLN A 412 -9.90 -3.82 -25.96
C GLN A 412 -10.76 -3.68 -24.71
N LEU A 413 -10.52 -2.63 -23.94
CA LEU A 413 -11.32 -2.24 -22.79
C LEU A 413 -12.18 -1.04 -23.17
N ALA A 414 -13.40 -0.93 -22.64
CA ALA A 414 -14.21 0.27 -22.74
C ALA A 414 -14.77 0.64 -21.37
N PHE A 415 -14.45 1.84 -20.91
CA PHE A 415 -15.12 2.46 -19.78
C PHE A 415 -16.39 3.14 -20.31
N VAL A 416 -17.53 2.53 -20.01
CA VAL A 416 -18.84 2.93 -20.51
C VAL A 416 -19.53 3.75 -19.44
N TYR A 417 -19.77 5.02 -19.75
CA TYR A 417 -20.57 5.91 -18.94
C TYR A 417 -22.00 5.96 -19.49
N LYS A 418 -22.98 5.71 -18.63
CA LYS A 418 -24.41 5.89 -18.93
C LYS A 418 -25.02 6.86 -17.94
N SER A 419 -25.96 7.65 -18.42
CA SER A 419 -26.85 8.45 -17.56
C SER A 419 -28.29 8.39 -18.04
N SER A 420 -29.20 8.69 -17.12
CA SER A 420 -30.62 8.82 -17.38
C SER A 420 -31.21 9.92 -16.49
N PRO A 421 -32.48 10.31 -16.64
CA PRO A 421 -33.11 11.25 -15.71
C PRO A 421 -33.11 10.78 -14.24
N ASN A 422 -32.88 9.49 -14.00
CA ASN A 422 -32.79 8.89 -12.67
C ASN A 422 -31.38 9.00 -12.04
N GLY A 423 -30.35 9.31 -12.83
CA GLY A 423 -28.96 9.39 -12.39
C GLY A 423 -28.08 10.08 -13.44
N VAL A 424 -27.50 11.23 -13.08
CA VAL A 424 -26.55 12.00 -13.91
C VAL A 424 -25.22 12.08 -13.19
N GLY A 425 -24.67 10.90 -12.89
CA GLY A 425 -23.42 10.78 -12.17
C GLY A 425 -22.28 11.49 -12.87
N THR A 426 -21.23 11.79 -12.11
CA THR A 426 -19.96 12.20 -12.70
C THR A 426 -18.92 11.18 -12.29
N TRP A 427 -18.16 10.71 -13.27
CA TRP A 427 -17.18 9.65 -13.10
C TRP A 427 -15.81 10.13 -13.54
N GLU A 428 -14.80 9.88 -12.73
CA GLU A 428 -13.41 10.24 -12.99
C GLU A 428 -12.53 8.98 -12.99
N LEU A 429 -11.56 8.92 -13.90
CA LEU A 429 -10.71 7.76 -14.15
C LEU A 429 -9.24 8.15 -14.29
N LYS A 430 -8.37 7.39 -13.62
CA LYS A 430 -6.91 7.52 -13.65
C LYS A 430 -6.21 6.17 -13.59
N ASN A 431 -4.92 6.16 -13.94
CA ASN A 431 -3.99 5.06 -13.62
C ASN A 431 -4.46 3.68 -14.10
N VAL A 432 -4.92 3.59 -15.35
CA VAL A 432 -5.31 2.33 -15.98
C VAL A 432 -4.07 1.50 -16.24
N LYS A 433 -4.03 0.28 -15.74
CA LYS A 433 -2.93 -0.66 -15.92
C LYS A 433 -3.46 -2.08 -16.11
N VAL A 434 -2.96 -2.77 -17.12
CA VAL A 434 -3.16 -4.22 -17.30
C VAL A 434 -1.83 -4.92 -17.09
N SER A 435 -1.77 -5.85 -16.14
CA SER A 435 -0.59 -6.68 -15.89
C SER A 435 -0.97 -8.13 -15.66
N GLY A 436 0.00 -9.01 -15.83
CA GLY A 436 -0.17 -10.44 -15.61
C GLY A 436 1.14 -11.19 -15.80
N ALA A 437 1.16 -12.46 -15.39
CA ALA A 437 2.26 -13.37 -15.63
C ALA A 437 2.33 -13.69 -17.13
N LYS A 438 3.51 -13.52 -17.73
CA LYS A 438 3.79 -13.87 -19.12
C LYS A 438 4.75 -15.05 -19.22
#